data_AF-A0A7C5GFA8-F1
#
_entry.id   AF-A0A7C5GFA8-F1
#
_cell.length_a   1.000
_cell.length_b   1.000
_cell.length_c   1.000
_cell.angle_alpha   90.00
_cell.angle_beta   90.00
_cell.angle_gamma   90.00
#
_symmetry.space_group_name_H-M   'P 1'
#
loop_
_entity.id
_entity.type
_entity.pdbx_description
1 polymer ?
#
loop_
_entity_poly.entity_id
_entity_poly.type
_entity_poly.pdbx_seq_one_letter_code
_entity_poly.pdbx_strand_id
1 'polypeptide(L)'
;MTSADKPSRYAATQYDKTGKRAVWLTLHPDSLCIEDGKDVQFWPLSDVYVGQIGQGEAECIGLPARPDLRLFVTRDVLTMVKAAIKGEPYTRPRPWHIPVGPVLLFGFLGLCALIWYFFD
;
A
#
# COMPACT_ATOMS: atom_id res chain seq x y z
N MET A 1 -14.19 -7.10 -21.74
CA MET A 1 -12.93 -6.64 -21.11
C MET A 1 -13.29 -6.03 -19.78
N THR A 2 -13.18 -6.82 -18.71
CA THR A 2 -13.55 -6.43 -17.34
C THR A 2 -12.50 -5.48 -16.77
N SER A 3 -12.97 -4.49 -16.02
CA SER A 3 -12.20 -3.43 -15.35
C SER A 3 -11.31 -3.95 -14.20
N ALA A 4 -10.62 -5.08 -14.41
CA ALA A 4 -9.80 -5.79 -13.42
C ALA A 4 -8.30 -5.82 -13.77
N ASP A 5 -7.90 -5.37 -14.96
CA ASP A 5 -6.52 -5.48 -15.47
C ASP A 5 -5.68 -4.19 -15.34
N LYS A 6 -6.01 -3.29 -14.41
CA LYS A 6 -5.02 -2.28 -14.01
C LYS A 6 -4.11 -2.87 -12.94
N PRO A 7 -2.79 -3.02 -13.20
CA PRO A 7 -1.86 -3.42 -12.18
C PRO A 7 -1.91 -2.38 -11.06
N SER A 8 -2.15 -2.85 -9.84
CA SER A 8 -2.35 -1.96 -8.70
C SER A 8 -0.98 -1.44 -8.26
N ARG A 9 -0.79 -0.13 -8.45
CA ARG A 9 0.43 0.59 -8.08
C ARG A 9 0.30 1.05 -6.63
N TYR A 10 1.25 0.64 -5.80
CA TYR A 10 1.26 0.89 -4.36
C TYR A 10 2.42 1.81 -4.00
N ALA A 11 2.18 2.78 -3.12
CA ALA A 11 3.25 3.59 -2.58
C ALA A 11 4.12 2.73 -1.65
N ALA A 12 5.43 2.78 -1.85
CA ALA A 12 6.41 2.05 -1.08
C ALA A 12 7.56 2.99 -0.68
N THR A 13 8.19 2.69 0.44
CA THR A 13 9.41 3.38 0.86
C THR A 13 10.56 2.40 0.77
N GLN A 14 11.50 2.66 -0.13
CA GLN A 14 12.75 1.92 -0.23
C GLN A 14 13.77 2.49 0.76
N TYR A 15 14.43 1.61 1.47
CA TYR A 15 15.65 1.90 2.21
C TYR A 15 16.77 1.06 1.62
N ASP A 16 17.82 1.73 1.19
CA ASP A 16 19.07 1.11 0.74
C ASP A 16 20.27 1.82 1.39
N LYS A 17 21.49 1.48 0.97
CA LYS A 17 22.72 2.12 1.46
C LYS A 17 22.80 3.62 1.15
N THR A 18 22.08 4.10 0.14
CA THR A 18 22.04 5.51 -0.27
C THR A 18 21.01 6.31 0.53
N GLY A 19 20.11 5.64 1.25
CA GLY A 19 19.16 6.25 2.17
C GLY A 19 17.72 5.82 1.91
N LYS A 20 16.79 6.68 2.30
CA LYS A 20 15.34 6.49 2.17
C LYS A 20 14.83 7.13 0.88
N ARG A 21 14.07 6.40 0.08
CA ARG A 21 13.44 6.88 -1.15
C ARG A 21 11.98 6.46 -1.24
N ALA A 22 11.15 7.31 -1.83
CA ALA A 22 9.77 6.97 -2.15
C ALA A 22 9.74 6.31 -3.54
N VAL A 23 9.25 5.07 -3.59
CA VAL A 23 9.16 4.28 -4.82
C VAL A 23 7.74 3.78 -5.02
N TRP A 24 7.41 3.39 -6.23
CA TRP A 24 6.14 2.75 -6.54
C TRP A 24 6.34 1.26 -6.72
N LEU A 25 5.47 0.48 -6.12
CA LEU A 25 5.51 -0.97 -6.16
C LEU A 25 4.29 -1.48 -6.90
N THR A 26 4.52 -2.31 -7.91
CA THR A 26 3.47 -2.89 -8.73
C THR A 26 3.57 -4.41 -8.63
N LEU A 27 2.52 -5.04 -8.12
CA LEU A 27 2.46 -6.49 -7.96
C LEU A 27 1.87 -7.12 -9.22
N HIS A 28 2.66 -7.93 -9.92
CA HIS A 28 2.22 -8.80 -11.01
C HIS A 28 2.04 -10.24 -10.49
N PRO A 29 1.36 -11.13 -11.25
CA PRO A 29 1.12 -12.52 -10.83
C PRO A 29 2.39 -13.29 -10.46
N ASP A 30 3.49 -13.07 -11.21
CA ASP A 30 4.74 -13.84 -11.06
C ASP A 30 5.93 -12.97 -10.65
N SER A 31 5.77 -11.64 -10.61
CA SER A 31 6.85 -10.70 -10.36
C SER A 31 6.43 -9.47 -9.58
N LEU A 32 7.34 -8.94 -8.79
CA LEU A 32 7.27 -7.65 -8.13
C LEU A 32 8.01 -6.60 -8.97
N CYS A 33 7.33 -5.54 -9.37
CA CYS A 33 7.94 -4.41 -10.05
C CYS A 33 8.14 -3.25 -9.06
N ILE A 34 9.31 -2.63 -9.09
CA ILE A 34 9.69 -1.46 -8.28
C ILE A 34 10.09 -0.35 -9.24
N GLU A 35 9.44 0.80 -9.12
CA GLU A 35 9.67 1.99 -9.92
C GLU A 35 10.19 3.12 -9.03
N ASP A 36 11.45 3.54 -9.26
CA ASP A 36 12.06 4.72 -8.67
C ASP A 36 12.21 5.79 -9.77
N GLY A 37 11.19 6.63 -9.93
CA GLY A 37 11.16 7.66 -10.95
C GLY A 37 11.15 7.09 -12.38
N LYS A 38 12.31 7.07 -13.04
CA LYS A 38 12.51 6.49 -14.40
C LYS A 38 13.10 5.08 -14.37
N ASP A 39 13.66 4.67 -13.23
CA ASP A 39 14.26 3.35 -13.09
C ASP A 39 13.17 2.34 -12.70
N VAL A 40 13.00 1.33 -13.54
CA VAL A 40 12.02 0.25 -13.33
C VAL A 40 12.76 -1.06 -13.17
N GLN A 41 12.48 -1.78 -12.09
CA GLN A 41 13.13 -3.03 -11.74
C GLN A 41 12.10 -4.11 -11.54
N PHE A 42 12.34 -5.28 -12.14
CA PHE A 42 11.47 -6.43 -12.00
C PHE A 42 12.19 -7.52 -11.22
N TRP A 43 11.48 -8.08 -10.24
CA TRP A 43 11.96 -9.14 -9.37
C TRP A 43 10.96 -10.30 -9.40
N PRO A 44 11.37 -11.54 -9.67
CA PRO A 44 10.46 -12.67 -9.61
C PRO A 44 10.00 -12.88 -8.16
N LEU A 45 8.73 -13.23 -7.96
CA LEU A 45 8.18 -13.43 -6.60
C LEU A 45 8.87 -14.56 -5.84
N SER A 46 9.49 -15.51 -6.53
CA SER A 46 10.35 -16.54 -5.93
C SER A 46 11.55 -15.97 -5.18
N ASP A 47 12.03 -14.80 -5.62
CA ASP A 47 13.17 -14.10 -5.03
C ASP A 47 12.71 -12.93 -4.15
N VAL A 48 11.45 -12.93 -3.72
CA VAL A 48 10.91 -11.91 -2.82
C VAL A 48 10.49 -12.60 -1.53
N TYR A 49 10.90 -12.03 -0.40
CA TYR A 49 10.43 -12.50 0.90
C TYR A 49 9.93 -11.34 1.75
N VAL A 50 9.03 -11.64 2.68
CA VAL A 50 8.56 -10.66 3.68
C VAL A 50 9.21 -10.99 5.02
N GLY A 51 10.07 -10.09 5.48
CA GLY A 51 10.78 -10.18 6.74
C GLY A 51 10.24 -9.20 7.79
N GLN A 52 10.63 -9.41 9.05
CA GLN A 52 10.40 -8.48 10.14
C GLN A 52 11.71 -7.76 10.50
N ILE A 53 11.64 -6.45 10.71
CA ILE A 53 12.74 -5.60 11.17
C ILE A 53 12.44 -5.16 12.60
N GLY A 54 13.44 -5.30 13.48
CA GLY A 54 13.26 -5.10 14.92
C GLY A 54 12.51 -6.25 15.56
N GLN A 55 12.30 -6.21 16.88
CA GLN A 55 11.56 -7.22 17.65
C GLN A 55 10.05 -7.22 17.34
N GLY A 56 9.68 -7.35 16.07
CA GLY A 56 8.28 -7.38 15.60
C GLY A 56 7.63 -6.03 15.32
N GLU A 57 8.39 -4.92 15.29
CA GLU A 57 7.84 -3.57 15.13
C GLU A 57 7.42 -3.23 13.70
N ALA A 58 8.13 -3.74 12.68
CA ALA A 58 7.79 -3.44 11.28
C ALA A 58 8.09 -4.61 10.33
N GLU A 59 7.14 -4.89 9.44
CA GLU A 59 7.29 -5.85 8.35
C GLU A 59 7.77 -5.13 7.08
N CYS A 60 8.70 -5.75 6.35
CA CYS A 60 9.25 -5.21 5.12
C CYS A 60 9.40 -6.30 4.06
N ILE A 61 9.39 -5.89 2.80
CA ILE A 61 9.73 -6.76 1.68
C ILE A 61 11.24 -6.67 1.46
N GLY A 62 11.91 -7.82 1.44
CA GLY A 62 13.33 -7.96 1.18
C GLY A 62 13.59 -8.79 -0.08
N LEU A 63 14.77 -8.59 -0.66
CA LEU A 63 15.28 -9.35 -1.80
C LEU A 63 16.56 -10.07 -1.35
N PRO A 64 16.70 -11.40 -1.52
CA PRO A 64 17.91 -12.13 -1.15
C PRO A 64 19.09 -11.70 -2.02
N ALA A 65 18.84 -11.32 -3.28
CA ALA A 65 19.85 -10.76 -4.18
C ALA A 65 20.33 -9.35 -3.76
N ARG A 66 19.53 -8.62 -2.97
CA ARG A 66 19.87 -7.30 -2.42
C ARG A 66 19.53 -7.23 -0.93
N PRO A 67 20.36 -7.83 -0.07
CA PRO A 67 20.09 -7.90 1.37
C PRO A 67 20.10 -6.53 2.06
N ASP A 68 20.67 -5.52 1.38
CA ASP A 68 20.69 -4.12 1.80
C ASP A 68 19.42 -3.35 1.42
N LEU A 69 18.57 -3.89 0.54
CA LEU A 69 17.34 -3.25 0.10
C LEU A 69 16.15 -3.74 0.92
N ARG A 70 15.43 -2.78 1.52
CA ARG A 70 14.24 -3.03 2.34
C ARG A 70 13.11 -2.12 1.88
N LEU A 71 11.97 -2.70 1.52
CA LEU A 71 10.78 -1.95 1.09
C LEU A 71 9.73 -2.00 2.19
N PHE A 72 9.35 -0.83 2.68
CA PHE A 72 8.26 -0.68 3.62
C PHE A 72 7.01 -0.25 2.85
N VAL A 73 5.95 -1.05 3.01
CA VAL A 73 4.64 -0.82 2.39
C VAL A 73 3.56 -0.93 3.45
N THR A 74 2.33 -0.58 3.10
CA THR A 74 1.20 -0.74 4.02
C THR A 74 0.93 -2.21 4.33
N ARG A 75 0.31 -2.48 5.48
CA ARG A 75 0.00 -3.84 5.95
C ARG A 75 -0.86 -4.64 4.95
N ASP A 76 -1.76 -3.96 4.24
CA ASP A 76 -2.60 -4.59 3.21
C ASP A 76 -1.74 -5.10 2.05
N VAL A 77 -0.77 -4.30 1.60
CA VAL A 77 0.14 -4.68 0.51
C VAL A 77 1.06 -5.81 0.93
N LEU A 78 1.58 -5.78 2.16
CA LEU A 78 2.36 -6.90 2.71
C LEU A 78 1.56 -8.21 2.72
N THR A 79 0.27 -8.14 3.09
CA THR A 79 -0.61 -9.31 3.13
C THR A 79 -0.83 -9.86 1.72
N MET A 80 -1.03 -8.98 0.72
CA MET A 80 -1.12 -9.39 -0.68
C MET A 80 0.17 -10.01 -1.20
N VAL A 81 1.32 -9.41 -0.91
CA VAL A 81 2.63 -9.94 -1.35
C VAL A 81 2.89 -11.29 -0.70
N LYS A 82 2.57 -11.48 0.59
CA LYS A 82 2.65 -12.79 1.26
C LYS A 82 1.78 -13.84 0.58
N ALA A 83 0.54 -13.49 0.24
CA ALA A 83 -0.36 -14.41 -0.44
C ALA A 83 0.14 -14.73 -1.86
N ALA A 84 0.65 -13.74 -2.60
CA ALA A 84 1.24 -13.91 -3.92
C ALA A 84 2.47 -14.84 -3.89
N ILE A 85 3.37 -14.67 -2.92
CA ILE A 85 4.54 -15.56 -2.72
C ILE A 85 4.10 -17.00 -2.43
N LYS A 86 3.00 -17.19 -1.69
CA LYS A 86 2.45 -18.52 -1.39
C LYS A 86 1.63 -19.13 -2.54
N GLY A 87 1.40 -18.38 -3.62
CA GLY A 87 0.49 -18.80 -4.70
C GLY A 87 -0.97 -18.86 -4.26
N GLU A 88 -1.35 -18.19 -3.16
CA GLU A 88 -2.72 -18.14 -2.68
C GLU A 88 -3.52 -17.06 -3.42
N PRO A 89 -4.79 -17.31 -3.76
CA PRO A 89 -5.64 -16.29 -4.35
C PRO A 89 -5.87 -15.16 -3.34
N TYR A 90 -5.46 -13.95 -3.68
CA TYR A 90 -5.64 -12.78 -2.82
C TYR A 90 -6.68 -11.81 -3.38
N THR A 91 -7.60 -11.41 -2.51
CA THR A 91 -8.58 -10.37 -2.82
C THR A 91 -7.89 -9.01 -2.73
N ARG A 92 -7.86 -8.26 -3.84
CA ARG A 92 -7.27 -6.90 -3.83
C ARG A 92 -8.02 -6.02 -2.83
N PRO A 93 -7.32 -5.27 -1.94
CA PRO A 93 -7.96 -4.29 -1.09
C PRO A 93 -8.57 -3.24 -2.01
N ARG A 94 -9.89 -3.11 -1.97
CA ARG A 94 -10.59 -2.06 -2.72
C ARG A 94 -10.03 -0.72 -2.22
N PRO A 95 -9.69 0.22 -3.11
CA PRO A 95 -9.36 1.56 -2.68
C PRO A 95 -10.61 2.15 -2.03
N TRP A 96 -10.57 2.28 -0.70
CA TRP A 96 -11.27 3.26 0.10
C TRP A 96 -12.73 3.56 -0.31
N HIS A 97 -13.67 2.74 0.17
CA HIS A 97 -15.03 3.26 0.39
C HIS A 97 -15.02 3.99 1.72
N ILE A 98 -14.57 5.24 1.74
CA ILE A 98 -14.86 6.15 2.86
C ILE A 98 -16.39 6.32 2.81
N PRO A 99 -17.17 5.89 3.82
CA PRO A 99 -18.57 6.26 3.85
C PRO A 99 -18.60 7.78 4.00
N VAL A 100 -18.91 8.50 2.91
CA VAL A 100 -19.17 9.95 2.92
C VAL A 100 -20.48 10.28 3.67
N GLY A 101 -21.03 9.32 4.41
CA GLY A 101 -22.31 9.42 5.12
C GLY A 101 -22.28 10.23 6.42
N PRO A 102 -21.32 10.05 7.36
CA PRO A 102 -21.40 10.74 8.64
C PRO A 102 -20.85 12.17 8.59
N VAL A 103 -19.91 12.49 7.69
CA VAL A 103 -19.27 13.82 7.66
C VAL A 103 -20.24 14.93 7.25
N LEU A 104 -21.16 14.64 6.33
CA LEU A 104 -22.21 15.60 5.93
C LEU A 104 -23.28 15.80 7.01
N LEU A 105 -23.55 14.76 7.82
CA LEU A 105 -24.57 14.82 8.88
C LEU A 105 -24.13 15.71 10.06
N PHE A 106 -22.85 15.67 10.44
CA PHE A 106 -22.32 16.54 11.50
C PHE A 106 -22.23 18.02 11.07
N GLY A 107 -21.95 18.30 9.78
CA GLY A 107 -21.97 19.66 9.26
C GLY A 107 -23.36 20.31 9.26
N PHE A 108 -24.40 19.53 8.93
CA PHE A 108 -25.78 20.03 8.90
C PHE A 108 -26.33 20.33 10.30
N LEU A 109 -26.04 19.48 11.29
CA LEU A 109 -26.46 19.69 12.69
C LEU A 109 -25.77 20.92 13.31
N GLY A 110 -24.49 21.14 13.00
CA GLY A 110 -23.76 22.34 13.45
C GLY A 110 -24.32 23.64 12.85
N LEU A 111 -24.73 23.62 11.58
CA LEU A 111 -25.34 24.77 10.92
C LEU A 111 -26.74 25.07 11.49
N CYS A 112 -27.56 24.04 11.75
CA CYS A 112 -28.87 24.23 12.37
C CYS A 112 -28.75 24.80 13.79
N ALA A 113 -27.80 24.35 14.61
CA ALA A 113 -27.57 24.92 15.94
C ALA A 113 -27.18 26.41 15.89
N LEU A 114 -26.39 26.81 14.87
CA LEU A 114 -25.97 28.20 14.70
C LEU A 114 -27.13 29.13 14.30
N ILE A 115 -28.07 28.63 13.49
CA ILE A 115 -29.25 29.40 13.07
C ILE A 115 -30.18 29.67 14.26
N TRP A 116 -30.35 28.70 15.17
CA TRP A 116 -31.15 28.90 16.39
C TRP A 116 -30.49 29.89 17.37
N TYR A 117 -29.16 29.94 17.44
CA TYR A 117 -28.46 30.88 18.32
C TYR A 117 -28.48 32.34 17.82
N PHE A 118 -28.69 32.56 16.52
CA PHE A 118 -28.76 33.90 15.94
C PHE A 118 -30.18 34.50 15.91
N PHE A 119 -31.20 33.70 16.20
CA PHE A 119 -32.62 34.08 16.16
C PHE A 119 -33.29 34.16 17.55
N ASP A 120 -32.51 34.01 18.63
CA ASP A 120 -32.92 34.30 20.02
C ASP A 120 -32.34 35.64 20.49
#